data_AF-A0A4V3XCW3-F1
#
_entry.id   AF-A0A4V3XCW3-F1
#
_cell.length_a   1.000
_cell.length_b   1.000
_cell.length_c   1.000
_cell.angle_alpha   90.00
_cell.angle_beta   90.00
_cell.angle_gamma   90.00
#
_symmetry.space_group_name_H-M   'P 1'
#
loop_
_entity.id
_entity.type
_entity.pdbx_description
1 polymer ?
#
loop_
_entity_poly.entity_id
_entity_poly.type
_entity_poly.pdbx_seq_one_letter_code
_entity_poly.pdbx_strand_id
1 'polypeptide(L)'
;MSTPAEIHIGKPNNFDGNKGYAHHFLSSCESYLSLNDQIYNTNKKKIIFALSFMLEKAAGDWATNHTTIALAPNPTTNVPIGFGT
;
A
#
# COMPACT_ATOMS: atom_id res chain seq x y z
N MET A 1 -23.99 14.15 11.78
CA MET A 1 -22.65 13.55 11.99
C MET A 1 -21.71 14.14 10.95
N SER A 2 -20.54 14.62 11.36
CA SER A 2 -19.53 15.15 10.44
C SER A 2 -18.73 13.99 9.84
N THR A 3 -18.50 13.99 8.53
CA THR A 3 -17.64 13.02 7.86
C THR A 3 -16.18 13.22 8.30
N PRO A 4 -15.44 12.16 8.67
CA PRO A 4 -14.01 12.28 8.99
C PRO A 4 -13.24 12.86 7.80
N ALA A 5 -12.40 13.87 8.06
CA ALA A 5 -11.57 14.53 7.06
C ALA A 5 -10.11 14.07 7.18
N GLU A 6 -9.44 13.90 6.03
CA GLU A 6 -8.06 13.41 6.00
C GLU A 6 -7.08 14.48 6.47
N ILE A 7 -6.22 14.13 7.42
CA ILE A 7 -5.15 14.96 7.93
C ILE A 7 -3.98 14.86 6.96
N HIS A 8 -3.74 15.96 6.26
CA HIS A 8 -2.69 16.11 5.25
C HIS A 8 -1.38 16.56 5.89
N ILE A 9 -0.73 15.65 6.62
CA ILE A 9 0.69 15.79 7.00
C ILE A 9 1.57 15.06 5.99
N GLY A 10 2.88 15.35 5.96
CA GLY A 10 3.83 14.80 4.98
C GLY A 10 3.56 13.33 4.62
N LYS A 11 3.21 13.10 3.35
CA LYS A 11 2.90 11.77 2.81
C LYS A 11 4.18 10.95 2.63
N PRO A 12 4.08 9.61 2.54
CA PRO A 12 5.21 8.76 2.16
C PRO A 12 5.83 9.22 0.82
N ASN A 13 7.15 9.13 0.72
CA ASN A 13 7.82 9.23 -0.58
C ASN A 13 7.57 7.96 -1.40
N ASN A 14 7.74 8.06 -2.72
CA ASN A 14 7.68 6.88 -3.59
C ASN A 14 8.72 5.85 -3.18
N PHE A 15 8.33 4.58 -3.22
CA PHE A 15 9.20 3.44 -2.99
C PHE A 15 9.55 2.79 -4.32
N ASP A 16 10.85 2.61 -4.57
CA ASP A 16 11.39 2.09 -5.82
C ASP A 16 11.85 0.62 -5.72
N GLY A 17 11.74 0.01 -4.53
CA GLY A 17 12.21 -1.35 -4.25
C GLY A 17 13.55 -1.41 -3.50
N ASN A 18 14.15 -0.27 -3.13
CA ASN A 18 15.40 -0.25 -2.37
C ASN A 18 15.23 -0.85 -0.96
N LYS A 19 15.86 -2.01 -0.72
CA LYS A 19 15.81 -2.73 0.56
C LYS A 19 16.26 -1.88 1.76
N GLY A 20 17.27 -1.01 1.59
CA GLY A 20 17.76 -0.14 2.66
C GLY A 20 16.77 0.96 3.06
N TYR A 21 15.83 1.31 2.18
CA TYR A 21 14.80 2.31 2.43
C TYR A 21 13.43 1.69 2.80
N ALA A 22 13.25 0.39 2.62
CA ALA A 22 11.97 -0.29 2.84
C ALA A 22 11.39 -0.07 4.24
N HIS A 23 12.22 -0.10 5.28
CA HIS A 23 11.77 0.16 6.65
C HIS A 23 11.29 1.61 6.83
N HIS A 24 12.02 2.60 6.29
CA HIS A 24 11.62 4.00 6.35
C HIS A 24 10.30 4.25 5.62
N PHE A 25 10.14 3.65 4.44
CA PHE A 25 8.90 3.69 3.69
C PHE A 25 7.72 3.13 4.52
N LEU A 26 7.86 1.92 5.07
CA LEU A 26 6.79 1.31 5.89
C LEU A 26 6.45 2.14 7.13
N SER A 27 7.45 2.63 7.88
CA SER A 27 7.20 3.49 9.04
C SER A 27 6.46 4.79 8.67
N SER A 28 6.75 5.35 7.48
CA SER A 28 6.02 6.53 6.99
C SER A 28 4.57 6.22 6.63
N CYS A 29 4.30 5.07 6.02
CA CYS A 29 2.94 4.59 5.77
C CYS A 29 2.17 4.37 7.08
N GLU A 30 2.77 3.68 8.05
CA GLU A 30 2.16 3.40 9.35
C GLU A 30 1.80 4.68 10.10
N SER A 31 2.70 5.66 10.11
CA SER A 31 2.46 6.95 10.77
C SER A 31 1.28 7.69 10.14
N TYR A 32 1.23 7.76 8.81
CA TYR A 32 0.14 8.42 8.09
C TYR A 32 -1.21 7.69 8.28
N LEU A 33 -1.19 6.36 8.20
CA LEU A 33 -2.39 5.53 8.36
C LEU A 33 -2.93 5.54 9.79
N SER A 34 -2.06 5.65 10.80
CA SER A 34 -2.46 5.76 12.20
C SER A 34 -3.12 7.10 12.49
N LEU A 35 -2.64 8.17 11.86
CA LEU A 35 -3.25 9.50 11.98
C LEU A 35 -4.61 9.59 11.27
N ASN A 36 -4.81 8.78 10.21
CA ASN A 36 -5.99 8.78 9.36
C ASN A 36 -6.82 7.48 9.50
N ASP A 37 -6.78 6.86 10.67
CA ASP A 37 -7.34 5.52 10.92
C ASP A 37 -8.85 5.43 10.65
N GLN A 38 -9.60 6.50 10.90
CA GLN A 38 -11.04 6.60 10.63
C GLN A 38 -11.36 6.52 9.13
N ILE A 39 -10.44 6.96 8.28
CA ILE A 39 -10.60 6.99 6.82
C ILE A 39 -10.10 5.68 6.21
N TYR A 40 -8.88 5.28 6.58
CA TYR A 40 -8.23 4.04 6.16
C TYR A 40 -8.52 2.90 7.15
N ASN A 41 -9.79 2.75 7.50
CA ASN A 41 -10.26 1.86 8.56
C ASN A 41 -10.33 0.37 8.20
N THR A 42 -9.94 -0.01 6.98
CA THR A 42 -9.90 -1.41 6.56
C THR A 42 -8.52 -1.78 6.03
N ASN A 43 -8.12 -3.05 6.20
CA ASN A 43 -6.85 -3.55 5.68
C ASN A 43 -6.74 -3.33 4.17
N LYS A 44 -7.84 -3.49 3.42
CA LYS A 44 -7.88 -3.23 1.97
C LYS A 44 -7.49 -1.78 1.65
N LYS A 45 -8.04 -0.79 2.37
CA LYS A 45 -7.68 0.63 2.17
C LYS A 45 -6.22 0.91 2.53
N LYS A 46 -5.72 0.33 3.63
CA LYS A 46 -4.32 0.47 4.07
C LYS A 46 -3.34 -0.11 3.04
N ILE A 47 -3.65 -1.28 2.49
CA ILE A 47 -2.85 -1.92 1.44
C ILE A 47 -2.85 -1.07 0.17
N ILE A 48 -4.01 -0.63 -0.30
CA ILE A 48 -4.12 0.23 -1.50
C ILE A 48 -3.33 1.53 -1.31
N PHE A 49 -3.41 2.13 -0.11
CA PHE A 49 -2.63 3.33 0.21
C PHE A 49 -1.12 3.07 0.04
N ALA A 50 -0.56 2.03 0.68
CA ALA A 50 0.86 1.73 0.55
C ALA A 50 1.26 1.43 -0.91
N LEU A 51 0.47 0.64 -1.64
CA LEU A 51 0.71 0.31 -3.05
C LEU A 51 0.72 1.56 -3.94
N SER A 52 -0.09 2.58 -3.63
CA SER A 52 -0.16 3.82 -4.41
C SER A 52 1.13 4.65 -4.42
N PHE A 53 2.08 4.37 -3.50
CA PHE A 53 3.41 4.98 -3.47
C PHE A 53 4.50 4.06 -4.00
N MET A 54 4.18 2.83 -4.38
CA MET A 54 5.13 1.89 -5.01
C MET A 54 5.05 2.04 -6.53
N LEU A 55 5.42 3.21 -7.07
CA LEU A 55 5.22 3.55 -8.48
C LEU A 55 6.48 3.41 -9.35
N GLU A 56 7.63 3.19 -8.72
CA GLU A 56 8.92 3.32 -9.40
C GLU A 56 9.64 1.97 -9.52
N LYS A 57 10.33 1.79 -10.65
CA LYS A 57 11.21 0.65 -10.92
C LYS A 57 10.51 -0.69 -10.61
N ALA A 58 11.24 -1.61 -9.96
CA ALA A 58 10.76 -2.94 -9.62
C ALA A 58 9.56 -2.93 -8.67
N ALA A 59 9.43 -1.92 -7.81
CA ALA A 59 8.27 -1.78 -6.93
C ALA A 59 7.00 -1.39 -7.70
N GLY A 60 7.14 -0.56 -8.75
CA GLY A 60 6.07 -0.22 -9.70
C GLY A 60 5.45 -1.43 -10.38
N ASP A 61 6.31 -2.27 -10.98
CA ASP A 61 5.87 -3.48 -11.68
C ASP A 61 5.20 -4.47 -10.71
N TRP A 62 5.75 -4.60 -9.50
CA TRP A 62 5.17 -5.43 -8.44
C TRP A 62 3.79 -4.91 -8.01
N ALA A 63 3.68 -3.62 -7.69
CA ALA A 63 2.43 -3.04 -7.21
C ALA A 63 1.30 -3.09 -8.24
N THR A 64 1.62 -2.92 -9.53
CA THR A 64 0.64 -3.02 -10.62
C THR A 64 0.04 -4.43 -10.72
N ASN A 65 0.89 -5.45 -10.64
CA ASN A 65 0.45 -6.86 -10.64
C ASN A 65 -0.41 -7.16 -9.40
N HIS A 66 -0.02 -6.67 -8.22
CA HIS A 66 -0.72 -6.97 -6.97
C HIS A 66 -2.01 -6.15 -6.75
N THR A 67 -2.08 -4.90 -7.24
CA THR A 67 -3.30 -4.08 -7.16
C THR A 67 -4.41 -4.67 -8.03
N THR A 68 -4.06 -5.20 -9.20
CA THR A 68 -4.99 -5.90 -10.09
C THR A 68 -5.59 -7.14 -9.42
N ILE A 69 -4.79 -7.89 -8.67
CA ILE A 69 -5.24 -9.06 -7.90
C ILE A 69 -6.10 -8.64 -6.69
N ALA A 70 -5.69 -7.62 -5.94
CA ALA A 70 -6.38 -7.17 -4.72
C ALA A 70 -7.74 -6.51 -4.98
N LEU A 71 -7.96 -6.00 -6.20
CA LEU A 71 -9.23 -5.39 -6.64
C LEU A 71 -10.15 -6.36 -7.37
N ALA A 72 -9.71 -7.59 -7.67
CA ALA A 72 -10.51 -8.57 -8.38
C ALA A 72 -11.75 -9.01 -7.55
N PRO A 73 -12.95 -9.07 -8.14
CA PRO A 73 -14.20 -9.37 -7.43
C PRO A 73 -14.28 -10.83 -6.93
N ASN A 74 -13.48 -11.75 -7.49
CA ASN A 74 -13.34 -13.14 -7.04
C ASN A 74 -11.87 -13.56 -7.20
N PRO A 75 -11.07 -13.67 -6.13
CA PRO A 75 -9.70 -14.13 -6.23
C PRO A 75 -9.71 -15.67 -6.33
N THR A 76 -10.06 -16.23 -7.49
CA THR A 76 -9.91 -17.67 -7.72
C THR A 76 -8.41 -17.99 -7.80
N THR A 77 -7.95 -18.64 -6.74
CA THR A 77 -6.57 -19.02 -6.46
C THR A 77 -6.09 -20.08 -7.45
N ASN A 78 -5.54 -19.66 -8.59
CA ASN A 78 -4.78 -20.52 -9.50
C ASN A 78 -3.48 -19.86 -10.00
N VAL A 79 -3.07 -18.74 -9.40
CA VAL A 79 -1.70 -18.24 -9.55
C VAL A 79 -0.88 -18.95 -8.48
N PRO A 80 0.23 -19.64 -8.83
CA PRO A 80 1.08 -20.26 -7.81
C PRO A 80 1.53 -19.16 -6.85
N ILE A 81 1.05 -19.23 -5.61
CA ILE A 81 1.50 -18.42 -4.49
C ILE A 81 2.87 -18.98 -4.08
N GLY A 82 3.83 -18.89 -4.99
CA GLY A 82 5.24 -19.17 -4.74
C GLY A 82 5.88 -17.87 -4.30
N PHE A 83 5.77 -17.53 -3.02
CA PHE A 83 6.68 -16.57 -2.41
C PHE A 83 8.02 -17.28 -2.17
N GLY A 84 8.77 -17.51 -3.25
CA GLY A 84 10.11 -18.11 -3.19
C GLY A 84 11.18 -17.04 -3.08
N THR A 85 12.01 -17.13 -2.03
CA THR A 85 13.42 -16.71 -2.07
C THR A 85 14.26 -17.81 -2.68
#